data_AF-A0A4Q9KU34-F1
#
_entry.id   AF-A0A4Q9KU34-F1
#
_cell.length_a   1.000
_cell.length_b   1.000
_cell.length_c   1.000
_cell.angle_alpha   90.00
_cell.angle_beta   90.00
_cell.angle_gamma   90.00
#
_symmetry.space_group_name_H-M   'P 1'
#
loop_
_entity.id
_entity.type
_entity.pdbx_description
1 polymer ?
#
loop_
_entity_poly.entity_id
_entity_poly.type
_entity_poly.pdbx_seq_one_letter_code
_entity_poly.pdbx_strand_id
1 'polypeptide(L)'
;MNTKEIGVVVLFVGVVFFIAGATFLLDKALMVAGNILLIVGILFLIKTKTIYIFSYEKIQGILLFLFGFFILFFKYVFIGFLFESVGIFYLFYDKIPTFKGILRGVVYKIFRYMR
;
A
#
# COMPACT_ATOMS: atom_id res chain seq x y z
N MET A 1 -6.13 -17.27 -9.47
CA MET A 1 -5.92 -16.39 -8.30
C MET A 1 -7.21 -15.63 -8.03
N ASN A 2 -7.59 -15.50 -6.77
CA ASN A 2 -8.78 -14.75 -6.39
C ASN A 2 -8.49 -13.24 -6.45
N THR A 3 -9.49 -12.38 -6.66
CA THR A 3 -9.27 -10.92 -6.78
C THR A 3 -8.57 -10.32 -5.55
N LYS A 4 -8.83 -10.88 -4.36
CA LYS A 4 -8.14 -10.51 -3.10
C LYS A 4 -6.66 -10.94 -3.08
N GLU A 5 -6.32 -12.11 -3.65
CA GLU A 5 -4.93 -12.57 -3.75
C GLU A 5 -4.14 -11.62 -4.68
N ILE A 6 -4.74 -11.21 -5.80
CA ILE A 6 -4.17 -10.23 -6.72
C ILE A 6 -3.96 -8.89 -6.00
N GLY A 7 -4.97 -8.40 -5.28
CA GLY A 7 -4.86 -7.16 -4.51
C GLY A 7 -3.73 -7.18 -3.48
N VAL A 8 -3.54 -8.29 -2.77
CA VAL A 8 -2.44 -8.46 -1.80
C VAL A 8 -1.07 -8.42 -2.48
N VAL A 9 -0.92 -9.06 -3.64
CA VAL A 9 0.33 -9.02 -4.41
C VAL A 9 0.61 -7.61 -4.91
N VAL A 10 -0.38 -6.92 -5.48
CA VAL A 10 -0.24 -5.56 -6.00
C VAL A 10 0.14 -4.58 -4.88
N LEU A 11 -0.49 -4.70 -3.71
CA LEU A 11 -0.12 -3.94 -2.52
C LEU A 11 1.33 -4.19 -2.09
N PHE A 12 1.73 -5.47 -2.04
CA PHE A 12 3.09 -5.83 -1.64
C PHE A 12 4.12 -5.19 -2.58
N VAL A 13 3.87 -5.27 -3.89
CA VAL A 13 4.69 -4.63 -4.92
C VAL A 13 4.70 -3.11 -4.73
N GLY A 14 3.55 -2.49 -4.43
CA GLY A 14 3.45 -1.06 -4.15
C GLY A 14 4.30 -0.62 -2.95
N VAL A 15 4.26 -1.36 -1.84
CA VAL A 15 5.11 -1.10 -0.66
C VAL A 15 6.60 -1.23 -1.02
N VAL A 16 6.97 -2.24 -1.80
CA VAL A 16 8.37 -2.42 -2.24
C VAL A 16 8.83 -1.24 -3.10
N PHE A 17 8.02 -0.78 -4.06
CA PHE A 17 8.34 0.38 -4.89
C PHE A 17 8.43 1.68 -4.08
N PHE A 18 7.54 1.84 -3.10
CA PHE A 18 7.55 2.98 -2.19
C PHE A 18 8.84 3.03 -1.34
N ILE A 19 9.23 1.91 -0.74
CA ILE A 19 10.48 1.79 0.02
C ILE A 19 11.69 1.95 -0.90
N ALA A 20 11.67 1.34 -2.08
CA ALA A 20 12.72 1.49 -3.07
C ALA A 20 12.93 2.98 -3.42
N GLY A 21 11.85 3.72 -3.68
CA GLY A 21 11.91 5.16 -3.96
C GLY A 21 12.51 5.96 -2.80
N ALA A 22 12.20 5.59 -1.57
CA ALA A 22 12.81 6.19 -0.39
C ALA A 22 14.32 5.91 -0.31
N THR A 23 14.76 4.69 -0.65
CA THR A 23 16.19 4.30 -0.59
C THR A 23 17.04 4.85 -1.73
N PHE A 24 16.48 5.01 -2.94
CA PHE A 24 17.17 5.59 -4.10
C PHE A 24 17.16 7.13 -4.06
N LEU A 25 17.66 7.72 -2.96
CA LEU A 25 17.79 9.18 -2.80
C LEU A 25 16.46 9.96 -2.89
N LEU A 26 15.36 9.37 -2.42
CA LEU A 26 14.02 9.98 -2.51
C LEU A 26 13.58 10.23 -3.97
N ASP A 27 13.76 9.23 -4.83
CA ASP A 27 13.24 9.26 -6.20
C ASP A 27 11.71 9.38 -6.17
N LYS A 28 11.23 10.59 -6.48
CA LYS A 28 9.81 10.93 -6.47
C LYS A 28 9.00 10.06 -7.44
N ALA A 29 9.55 9.71 -8.60
CA ALA A 29 8.83 8.96 -9.60
C ALA A 29 8.57 7.53 -9.12
N LEU A 30 9.57 6.92 -8.48
CA LEU A 30 9.45 5.58 -7.91
C LEU A 30 8.48 5.54 -6.72
N MET A 31 8.52 6.57 -5.85
CA MET A 31 7.56 6.71 -4.76
C MET A 31 6.12 6.88 -5.26
N VAL A 32 5.90 7.77 -6.23
CA VAL A 32 4.58 8.00 -6.85
C VAL A 32 4.06 6.73 -7.53
N ALA A 33 4.92 5.99 -8.23
CA ALA A 33 4.56 4.70 -8.81
C ALA A 33 4.12 3.69 -7.73
N GLY A 34 4.86 3.61 -6.62
CA GLY A 34 4.50 2.82 -5.44
C GLY A 34 3.14 3.21 -4.88
N ASN A 35 2.85 4.51 -4.77
CA ASN A 35 1.57 5.03 -4.28
C ASN A 35 0.39 4.67 -5.18
N ILE A 36 0.57 4.74 -6.51
CA ILE A 36 -0.45 4.31 -7.47
C ILE A 36 -0.75 2.81 -7.28
N LEU A 37 0.29 1.98 -7.18
CA LEU A 37 0.16 0.54 -6.91
C LEU A 37 -0.56 0.27 -5.58
N LEU A 38 -0.27 1.05 -4.53
CA LEU A 38 -0.96 0.94 -3.25
C LEU A 38 -2.46 1.23 -3.38
N ILE A 39 -2.84 2.32 -4.06
CA ILE A 39 -4.25 2.65 -4.32
C ILE A 39 -4.94 1.52 -5.08
N VAL A 40 -4.33 1.02 -6.16
CA VAL A 40 -4.88 -0.07 -6.97
C VAL A 40 -5.04 -1.35 -6.14
N GLY A 41 -4.05 -1.70 -5.31
CA GLY A 41 -4.12 -2.85 -4.43
C GLY A 41 -5.23 -2.75 -3.38
N ILE A 42 -5.44 -1.56 -2.80
CA ILE A 42 -6.55 -1.27 -1.88
C ILE A 42 -7.91 -1.46 -2.59
N LEU A 43 -8.06 -0.96 -3.83
CA LEU A 43 -9.29 -1.11 -4.61
C LEU A 43 -9.66 -2.59 -4.83
N PHE A 44 -8.68 -3.45 -5.09
CA PHE A 44 -8.91 -4.89 -5.22
C PHE A 44 -9.35 -5.57 -3.91
N LEU A 45 -8.95 -5.03 -2.75
CA LEU A 45 -9.32 -5.57 -1.44
C LEU A 45 -10.70 -5.13 -0.95
N ILE A 46 -11.20 -3.97 -1.38
CA ILE A 46 -12.38 -3.29 -0.83
C ILE A 46 -13.74 -3.82 -1.35
N LYS A 47 -13.76 -4.81 -2.25
CA LYS A 47 -14.89 -5.07 -3.16
C LYS A 47 -16.30 -5.36 -2.60
N THR A 48 -16.61 -5.36 -1.30
CA THR A 48 -18.01 -5.57 -0.84
C THR A 48 -18.40 -4.98 0.54
N LYS A 49 -17.66 -4.04 1.15
CA LYS A 49 -18.21 -3.28 2.30
C LYS A 49 -17.62 -1.87 2.38
N THR A 50 -18.17 -0.98 1.55
CA THR A 50 -17.93 0.48 1.60
C THR A 50 -18.12 1.06 3.02
N ILE A 51 -18.99 0.45 3.82
CA ILE A 51 -19.26 0.83 5.22
C ILE A 51 -18.05 0.67 6.17
N TYR A 52 -17.08 -0.19 5.87
CA TYR A 52 -15.88 -0.37 6.71
C TYR A 52 -14.74 0.61 6.40
N ILE A 53 -14.90 1.48 5.41
CA ILE A 53 -13.96 2.55 5.08
C ILE A 53 -14.23 3.78 5.95
N PHE A 54 -15.44 3.92 6.50
CA PHE A 54 -15.90 5.06 7.29
C PHE A 54 -15.50 5.02 8.78
N SER A 55 -14.62 4.11 9.17
CA SER A 55 -13.99 4.19 10.50
C SER A 55 -13.07 5.42 10.53
N TYR A 56 -13.19 6.25 11.57
CA TYR A 56 -12.41 7.50 11.70
C TYR A 56 -10.91 7.32 11.43
N GLU A 57 -10.33 6.23 11.93
CA GLU A 57 -8.91 5.87 11.75
C GLU A 57 -8.52 5.65 10.28
N LYS A 58 -9.44 5.09 9.46
CA LYS A 58 -9.18 4.87 8.04
C LYS A 58 -9.32 6.15 7.23
N ILE A 59 -10.26 7.01 7.58
CA ILE A 59 -10.38 8.33 6.95
C ILE A 59 -9.12 9.16 7.25
N GLN A 60 -8.62 9.12 8.49
CA GLN A 60 -7.36 9.74 8.86
C GLN A 60 -6.20 9.16 8.04
N GLY A 61 -6.09 7.83 7.92
CA GLY A 61 -5.08 7.19 7.08
C GLY A 61 -5.13 7.61 5.61
N ILE A 62 -6.33 7.67 5.02
CA ILE A 62 -6.55 8.14 3.64
C ILE A 62 -6.13 9.60 3.49
N LEU A 63 -6.52 10.47 4.42
CA LEU A 63 -6.17 11.88 4.40
C LEU A 63 -4.67 12.10 4.55
N LEU A 64 -4.00 11.40 5.48
CA LEU A 64 -2.54 11.48 5.63
C LEU A 64 -1.81 10.97 4.39
N PHE A 65 -2.27 9.88 3.79
CA PHE A 65 -1.69 9.33 2.56
C PHE A 65 -1.83 10.29 1.38
N LEU A 66 -3.04 10.84 1.14
CA LEU A 66 -3.25 11.85 0.11
C LEU A 66 -2.46 13.12 0.38
N PHE A 67 -2.42 13.58 1.62
CA PHE A 67 -1.70 14.79 1.99
C PHE A 67 -0.19 14.64 1.76
N GLY A 68 0.38 13.51 2.17
CA GLY A 68 1.79 13.19 1.91
C GLY A 68 2.08 13.05 0.41
N PHE A 69 1.17 12.43 -0.36
CA PHE A 69 1.25 12.36 -1.83
C PHE A 69 1.30 13.74 -2.48
N PHE A 70 0.46 14.69 -2.02
CA PHE A 70 0.52 16.08 -2.50
C PHE A 70 1.85 16.74 -2.14
N ILE A 71 2.39 16.49 -0.94
CA ILE A 71 3.68 17.04 -0.49
C ILE A 71 4.85 16.55 -1.36
N LEU A 72 4.81 15.32 -1.91
CA LEU A 72 5.85 14.80 -2.81
C LEU A 72 6.04 15.67 -4.07
N PHE A 73 4.96 16.28 -4.58
CA PHE A 73 5.03 17.19 -5.73
C PHE A 73 5.77 18.49 -5.41
N PHE A 74 5.81 18.89 -4.14
CA PHE A 74 6.60 20.03 -3.68
C PHE A 74 8.07 19.64 -3.45
N LYS A 75 8.92 20.59 -3.05
CA LYS A 75 10.35 20.33 -2.76
C LYS A 75 10.59 19.46 -1.50
N TYR A 76 9.55 19.19 -0.71
CA TYR A 76 9.64 18.54 0.60
C TYR A 76 9.39 17.02 0.56
N VAL A 77 10.14 16.31 -0.28
CA VAL A 77 9.94 14.86 -0.51
C VAL A 77 10.04 14.05 0.78
N PHE A 78 11.01 14.39 1.64
CA PHE A 78 11.21 13.71 2.93
C PHE A 78 10.02 13.86 3.89
N ILE A 79 9.39 15.04 3.91
CA ILE A 79 8.20 15.27 4.73
C ILE A 79 7.01 14.51 4.15
N GLY A 80 6.84 14.54 2.82
CA GLY A 80 5.80 13.76 2.13
C GLY A 80 5.90 12.26 2.44
N PHE A 81 7.12 11.71 2.36
CA PHE A 81 7.42 10.32 2.71
C PHE A 81 6.96 9.94 4.12
N LEU A 82 7.23 10.80 5.12
CA LEU A 82 6.84 10.54 6.51
C LEU A 82 5.33 10.50 6.66
N PHE A 83 4.62 11.47 6.08
CA PHE A 83 3.15 11.50 6.11
C PHE A 83 2.55 10.29 5.40
N GLU A 84 3.07 9.91 4.24
CA GLU A 84 2.63 8.72 3.51
C GLU A 84 2.87 7.44 4.30
N SER A 85 4.05 7.31 4.92
CA SER A 85 4.37 6.14 5.75
C SER A 85 3.39 5.97 6.91
N VAL A 86 3.02 7.08 7.58
CA VAL A 86 2.01 7.07 8.64
C VAL A 86 0.62 6.76 8.08
N GLY A 87 0.25 7.33 6.93
CA GLY A 87 -1.02 7.06 6.26
C GLY A 87 -1.18 5.58 5.86
N ILE A 88 -0.14 5.00 5.26
CA ILE A 88 -0.05 3.57 4.93
C ILE A 88 -0.21 2.74 6.20
N PHE A 89 0.49 3.09 7.28
CA PHE A 89 0.37 2.35 8.54
C PHE A 89 -1.07 2.33 9.07
N TYR A 90 -1.75 3.48 9.12
CA TYR A 90 -3.16 3.57 9.53
C TYR A 90 -4.12 2.82 8.59
N LEU A 91 -3.86 2.84 7.29
CA LEU A 91 -4.67 2.12 6.30
C LEU A 91 -4.56 0.60 6.43
N PHE A 92 -3.38 0.09 6.75
CA PHE A 92 -3.10 -1.35 6.77
C PHE A 92 -3.14 -2.00 8.16
N TYR A 93 -3.12 -1.23 9.25
CA TYR A 93 -3.08 -1.74 10.64
C TYR A 93 -4.10 -2.86 10.91
N ASP A 94 -5.37 -2.66 10.52
CA ASP A 94 -6.46 -3.63 10.68
C ASP A 94 -6.36 -4.85 9.74
N LYS A 95 -5.62 -4.73 8.63
CA LYS A 95 -5.54 -5.76 7.57
C LYS A 95 -4.25 -6.58 7.58
N ILE A 96 -3.32 -6.30 8.48
CA ILE A 96 -2.04 -7.03 8.63
C ILE A 96 -2.22 -8.55 8.76
N PRO A 97 -3.14 -9.09 9.59
CA PRO A 97 -3.26 -10.54 9.76
C PRO A 97 -3.77 -11.23 8.50
N THR A 98 -4.72 -10.60 7.81
CA THR A 98 -5.30 -11.08 6.55
C THR A 98 -4.25 -11.07 5.44
N PHE A 99 -3.45 -10.00 5.39
CA PHE A 99 -2.36 -9.85 4.44
C PHE A 99 -1.29 -10.96 4.61
N LYS A 100 -0.85 -11.22 5.84
CA LYS A 100 0.13 -12.27 6.14
C LYS A 100 -0.37 -13.67 5.74
N GLY A 101 -1.64 -13.97 5.99
CA GLY A 101 -2.25 -15.26 5.63
C GLY A 101 -2.30 -15.48 4.12
N ILE A 102 -2.77 -14.47 3.37
CA ILE A 102 -2.87 -14.54 1.91
C ILE A 102 -1.47 -14.57 1.27
N LEU A 103 -0.55 -13.72 1.73
CA LEU A 103 0.80 -13.66 1.21
C LEU A 103 1.52 -15.01 1.37
N ARG A 104 1.42 -15.64 2.54
CA ARG A 104 2.00 -16.97 2.78
C ARG A 104 1.41 -18.03 1.83
N GLY A 105 0.10 -18.02 1.62
CA GLY A 105 -0.56 -18.93 0.69
C GLY A 105 -0.11 -18.75 -0.77
N VAL A 106 0.03 -17.50 -1.20
CA VAL A 106 0.54 -17.17 -2.55
C VAL A 106 2.00 -17.59 -2.70
N VAL A 107 2.87 -17.24 -1.75
CA VAL A 107 4.29 -17.61 -1.77
C VAL A 107 4.47 -19.13 -1.79
N TYR A 108 3.71 -19.87 -0.98
CA TYR A 108 3.77 -21.33 -0.97
C TYR A 108 3.33 -21.95 -2.31
N LYS A 109 2.25 -21.44 -2.93
CA LYS A 109 1.81 -21.88 -4.27
C LYS A 109 2.89 -21.61 -5.32
N ILE A 110 3.50 -20.43 -5.32
CA ILE A 110 4.57 -20.07 -6.25
C ILE A 110 5.77 -21.00 -6.06
N PHE A 111 6.20 -21.22 -4.83
CA PHE A 111 7.35 -22.09 -4.53
C PHE A 111 7.09 -23.55 -4.93
N ARG A 112 5.85 -24.04 -4.73
CA ARG A 112 5.44 -25.37 -5.18
C ARG A 112 5.33 -25.50 -6.70
N TYR A 113 5.01 -24.43 -7.41
CA TYR A 113 4.96 -24.44 -8.88
C TYR A 113 6.35 -24.43 -9.51
N MET A 114 7.34 -23.92 -8.77
CA MET A 114 8.73 -23.81 -9.21
C MET A 114 9.56 -25.08 -8.93
N ARG A 115 8.97 -26.10 -8.27
CA ARG A 115 9.58 -27.40 -7.97
C ARG A 115 8.80 -28.51 -8.64
#